data_AF-A0A7Y7CJ21-F1
#
_entry.id   AF-A0A7Y7CJ21-F1
#
_cell.length_a   1.000
_cell.length_b   1.000
_cell.length_c   1.000
_cell.angle_alpha   90.00
_cell.angle_beta   90.00
_cell.angle_gamma   90.00
#
_symmetry.space_group_name_H-M   'P 1'
#
loop_
_entity.id
_entity.type
_entity.pdbx_description
1 polymer ?
#
loop_
_entity_poly.entity_id
_entity_poly.type
_entity_poly.pdbx_seq_one_letter_code
_entity_poly.pdbx_strand_id
1 'polypeptide(L)'
;MPNHFHALLFVHNDCSKTINSLISNGKRFLAYEIVKRLKATENLKTLQRLHKGVAENELKKKKLHQVFKPSFDLKICFDRRMVETKLDYIHRNPSFLIDDYTQYPYSSVGFYFREEESAYLKDYKEFI
;
A
#
# COMPACT_ATOMS: atom_id res chain seq x y z
N MET A 1 -0.75 6.65 -4.13
CA MET A 1 -0.43 7.18 -5.47
C MET A 1 -0.97 6.24 -6.54
N PRO A 2 -1.09 6.68 -7.81
CA PRO A 2 -1.62 5.84 -8.88
C PRO A 2 -0.83 4.55 -9.15
N ASN A 3 0.48 4.53 -8.88
CA ASN A 3 1.38 3.41 -9.24
C ASN A 3 2.20 2.83 -8.06
N HIS A 4 2.08 3.39 -6.86
CA HIS A 4 2.69 2.89 -5.63
C HIS A 4 1.92 3.40 -4.41
N PHE A 5 2.20 2.83 -3.24
CA PHE A 5 1.67 3.32 -1.97
C PHE A 5 2.75 3.23 -0.89
N HIS A 6 2.60 4.08 0.11
CA HIS A 6 3.35 4.04 1.35
C HIS A 6 2.36 3.81 2.49
N ALA A 7 2.78 3.07 3.52
CA ALA A 7 1.96 2.81 4.68
C ALA A 7 2.82 2.82 5.94
N LEU A 8 2.25 3.35 7.02
CA LEU A 8 2.74 3.13 8.37
C LEU A 8 1.93 1.99 8.96
N LEU A 9 2.61 0.94 9.43
CA LEU A 9 1.97 -0.26 9.96
C LEU A 9 2.49 -0.50 11.37
N PHE A 10 1.57 -0.70 12.31
CA PHE A 10 1.89 -1.22 13.62
C PHE A 10 1.84 -2.75 13.58
N VAL A 11 2.89 -3.41 14.06
CA VAL A 11 2.97 -4.87 14.17
C VAL A 11 3.13 -5.20 15.65
N HIS A 12 2.16 -5.92 16.21
CA HIS A 12 2.18 -6.27 17.62
C HIS A 12 3.31 -7.25 17.95
N ASN A 13 3.88 -7.13 19.16
CA ASN A 13 5.07 -7.89 19.58
C ASN A 13 4.84 -9.41 19.67
N ASP A 14 3.59 -9.85 19.83
CA ASP A 14 3.21 -11.27 19.84
C ASP A 14 3.02 -11.87 18.43
N CYS A 15 3.21 -11.08 17.38
CA CYS A 15 3.03 -11.55 16.02
C CYS A 15 4.08 -12.61 15.67
N SER A 16 3.64 -13.86 15.53
CA SER A 16 4.52 -14.98 15.13
C SER A 16 5.03 -14.90 13.69
N LYS A 17 4.52 -13.96 12.88
CA LYS A 17 4.89 -13.80 11.47
C LYS A 17 5.96 -12.72 11.33
N THR A 18 6.95 -13.01 10.49
CA THR A 18 7.95 -12.00 10.11
C THR A 18 7.32 -10.91 9.24
N ILE A 19 7.91 -9.71 9.24
CA ILE A 19 7.47 -8.59 8.39
C ILE A 19 7.43 -9.02 6.90
N ASN A 20 8.43 -9.76 6.44
CA ASN A 20 8.47 -10.29 5.07
C ASN A 20 7.26 -11.19 4.76
N SER A 21 6.84 -12.04 5.71
CA SER A 21 5.67 -12.89 5.56
C SER A 21 4.38 -12.07 5.48
N LEU A 22 4.22 -11.11 6.40
CA LEU A 22 3.05 -10.21 6.43
C LEU A 22 2.90 -9.43 5.13
N ILE A 23 3.97 -8.76 4.67
CA ILE A 23 3.93 -7.95 3.45
C ILE A 23 3.76 -8.81 2.20
N SER A 24 4.40 -9.98 2.13
CA SER A 24 4.23 -10.91 1.00
C SER A 24 2.78 -11.38 0.86
N ASN A 25 2.15 -11.76 1.98
CA ASN A 25 0.75 -12.16 2.01
C ASN A 25 -0.19 -10.99 1.68
N GLY A 26 0.04 -9.82 2.28
CA GLY A 26 -0.74 -8.61 1.98
C GLY A 26 -0.70 -8.25 0.48
N LYS A 27 0.49 -8.22 -0.13
CA LYS A 27 0.65 -8.01 -1.57
C LYS A 27 -0.10 -9.07 -2.39
N ARG A 28 -0.09 -10.33 -1.98
CA ARG A 28 -0.80 -11.40 -2.68
C ARG A 28 -2.30 -11.15 -2.72
N PHE A 29 -2.92 -10.87 -1.57
CA PHE A 29 -4.36 -10.62 -1.51
C PHE A 29 -4.75 -9.33 -2.24
N LEU A 30 -3.97 -8.26 -2.09
CA LEU A 30 -4.18 -7.03 -2.85
C LEU A 30 -4.07 -7.26 -4.36
N ALA A 31 -3.11 -8.07 -4.81
CA ALA A 31 -2.94 -8.39 -6.22
C ALA A 31 -4.17 -9.13 -6.78
N TYR A 32 -4.76 -10.06 -6.02
CA TYR A 32 -5.98 -10.76 -6.43
C TYR A 32 -7.15 -9.79 -6.61
N GLU A 33 -7.36 -8.90 -5.65
CA GLU A 33 -8.45 -7.93 -5.71
C GLU A 33 -8.25 -6.91 -6.85
N ILE A 34 -7.02 -6.42 -7.05
CA ILE A 34 -6.69 -5.52 -8.17
C ILE A 34 -6.99 -6.19 -9.52
N VAL A 35 -6.52 -7.42 -9.74
CA VAL A 35 -6.77 -8.15 -11.00
C VAL A 35 -8.26 -8.43 -11.18
N LYS A 36 -8.98 -8.79 -10.13
CA LYS A 36 -10.43 -9.00 -10.16
C LYS A 36 -11.16 -7.74 -10.63
N ARG A 37 -10.84 -6.58 -10.04
CA ARG A 37 -11.45 -5.29 -10.42
C ARG A 37 -11.08 -4.88 -11.86
N LEU A 38 -9.81 -5.02 -12.25
CA LEU A 38 -9.39 -4.71 -13.62
C LEU A 38 -10.11 -5.56 -14.67
N LYS A 39 -10.41 -6.83 -14.37
CA LYS A 39 -11.23 -7.68 -15.24
C LYS A 39 -12.68 -7.22 -15.28
N ALA A 40 -13.27 -6.91 -14.12
CA ALA A 40 -14.65 -6.45 -14.03
C ALA A 40 -14.89 -5.10 -14.73
N THR A 41 -13.87 -4.23 -14.77
CA THR A 41 -13.92 -2.94 -15.49
C THR A 41 -13.34 -3.02 -16.90
N GLU A 42 -13.10 -4.22 -17.43
CA GLU A 42 -12.54 -4.46 -18.77
C GLU A 42 -11.26 -3.63 -19.09
N ASN A 43 -10.41 -3.41 -18.09
CA ASN A 43 -9.18 -2.65 -18.26
C ASN A 43 -8.08 -3.53 -18.88
N LEU A 44 -8.30 -3.93 -20.13
CA LEU A 44 -7.46 -4.87 -20.87
C LEU A 44 -6.03 -4.34 -21.04
N LYS A 45 -5.88 -3.04 -21.24
CA LYS A 45 -4.56 -2.39 -21.37
C LYS A 45 -3.69 -2.61 -20.14
N THR A 46 -4.25 -2.43 -18.94
CA THR A 46 -3.51 -2.62 -17.69
C THR A 46 -3.25 -4.10 -17.44
N LEU A 47 -4.25 -4.96 -17.66
CA LEU A 47 -4.07 -6.42 -17.54
C LEU A 47 -2.94 -6.95 -18.43
N GLN A 48 -2.90 -6.52 -19.70
CA GLN A 48 -1.83 -6.90 -20.63
C GLN A 48 -0.47 -6.40 -20.16
N ARG A 49 -0.38 -5.17 -19.63
CA ARG A 49 0.88 -4.65 -19.06
C ARG A 49 1.35 -5.48 -17.87
N LEU A 50 0.43 -5.86 -16.98
CA LEU A 50 0.76 -6.69 -15.81
C LEU A 50 1.13 -8.12 -16.21
N HIS A 51 0.52 -8.65 -17.26
CA HIS A 51 0.87 -9.97 -17.82
C HIS A 51 2.27 -9.98 -18.42
N LYS A 52 2.60 -8.98 -19.24
CA LYS A 52 3.94 -8.81 -19.83
C LYS A 52 5.05 -8.62 -18.78
N GLY A 53 4.69 -8.17 -17.58
CA GLY A 53 5.63 -8.01 -16.47
C GLY A 53 5.98 -9.31 -15.73
N VAL A 54 5.37 -10.45 -16.07
CA VAL A 54 5.68 -11.74 -15.45
C VAL A 54 6.94 -12.33 -16.06
N ALA A 55 7.91 -12.70 -15.21
CA ALA A 55 9.12 -13.39 -15.64
C ALA A 55 8.82 -14.79 -16.19
N GLU A 56 9.59 -15.25 -17.17
CA GLU A 56 9.35 -16.53 -17.87
C GLU A 56 9.29 -17.74 -16.93
N ASN A 57 10.14 -17.78 -15.91
CA ASN A 57 10.15 -18.84 -14.91
C ASN A 57 8.88 -18.87 -14.04
N GLU A 58 8.26 -17.72 -13.80
CA GLU A 58 7.01 -17.60 -13.04
C GLU A 58 5.79 -17.89 -13.90
N LEU A 59 5.85 -17.62 -15.23
CA LEU A 59 4.84 -18.07 -16.19
C LEU A 59 4.72 -19.60 -16.18
N LYS A 60 5.85 -20.32 -16.10
CA LYS A 60 5.87 -21.80 -15.96
C LYS A 60 5.13 -22.29 -14.70
N LYS A 61 5.07 -21.46 -13.65
CA LYS A 61 4.31 -21.71 -12.41
C LYS A 61 2.86 -21.20 -12.47
N LYS A 62 2.36 -20.89 -13.67
CA LYS A 62 0.99 -20.38 -13.92
C LYS A 62 0.70 -19.02 -13.29
N LYS A 63 1.73 -18.22 -12.97
CA LYS A 63 1.52 -16.82 -12.56
C LYS A 63 1.05 -16.01 -13.77
N LEU A 64 -0.10 -15.35 -13.66
CA LEU A 64 -0.70 -14.64 -14.80
C LEU A 64 -0.38 -13.15 -14.84
N HIS A 65 -0.17 -12.50 -13.68
CA HIS A 65 0.02 -11.06 -13.59
C HIS A 65 1.06 -10.69 -12.53
N GLN A 66 1.91 -9.71 -12.83
CA GLN A 66 2.87 -9.13 -11.91
C GLN A 66 2.38 -7.74 -11.44
N VAL A 67 1.58 -7.71 -10.37
CA VAL A 67 0.98 -6.46 -9.84
C VAL A 67 2.00 -5.60 -9.09
N PHE A 68 2.80 -6.21 -8.23
CA PHE A 68 3.80 -5.50 -7.42
C PHE A 68 5.20 -5.76 -7.95
N LYS A 69 6.10 -4.77 -7.82
CA LYS A 69 7.54 -5.03 -7.97
C LYS A 69 8.02 -6.06 -6.92
N PRO A 70 9.02 -6.90 -7.25
CA PRO A 70 9.72 -7.71 -6.25
C PRO A 70 10.28 -6.82 -5.13
N SER A 71 10.35 -7.35 -3.91
CA SER A 71 10.79 -6.64 -2.71
C SER A 71 9.90 -5.44 -2.31
N PHE A 72 10.22 -4.81 -1.18
CA PHE A 72 9.61 -3.59 -0.66
C PHE A 72 10.63 -2.85 0.20
N ASP A 73 10.47 -1.54 0.32
CA ASP A 73 11.27 -0.74 1.22
C ASP A 73 10.64 -0.70 2.62
N LEU A 74 11.47 -0.88 3.64
CA LEU A 74 11.07 -0.89 5.03
C LEU A 74 11.96 0.04 5.84
N LYS A 75 11.35 0.90 6.65
CA LYS A 75 12.05 1.67 7.69
C LYS A 75 11.32 1.49 9.00
N ILE A 76 12.01 0.90 9.98
CA ILE A 76 11.49 0.80 11.34
C ILE A 76 11.50 2.19 11.98
N CYS A 77 10.40 2.56 12.61
CA CYS A 77 10.25 3.80 13.36
C CYS A 77 10.26 3.45 14.85
N PHE A 78 11.23 3.97 15.59
CA PHE A 78 11.46 3.60 16.99
C PHE A 78 11.00 4.67 17.98
N ASP A 79 10.64 5.86 17.49
CA ASP A 79 10.17 6.96 18.30
C ASP A 79 9.07 7.74 17.58
N ARG A 80 8.40 8.58 18.36
CA ARG A 80 7.30 9.43 17.91
C ARG A 80 7.70 10.37 16.77
N ARG A 81 8.88 10.98 16.86
CA ARG A 81 9.36 11.95 15.86
C ARG A 81 9.55 11.27 14.50
N MET A 82 10.07 10.04 14.47
CA MET A 82 10.18 9.26 13.24
C MET A 82 8.81 8.96 12.64
N VAL A 83 7.85 8.54 13.47
CA VAL A 83 6.48 8.27 13.02
C VAL A 83 5.85 9.51 12.41
N GLU A 84 5.88 10.64 13.12
CA GLU A 84 5.30 11.91 12.66
C GLU A 84 5.96 12.40 11.38
N THR A 85 7.29 12.32 11.29
CA THR A 85 8.03 12.70 10.08
C THR A 85 7.65 11.83 8.87
N LYS A 86 7.47 10.52 9.08
CA LYS A 86 7.07 9.61 8.00
C LYS A 86 5.61 9.77 7.63
N LEU A 87 4.73 10.01 8.59
CA LEU A 87 3.32 10.25 8.35
C LEU A 87 3.12 11.53 7.51
N ASP A 88 3.78 12.63 7.88
CA ASP A 88 3.75 13.88 7.12
C ASP A 88 4.28 13.69 5.69
N TYR A 89 5.41 12.98 5.51
CA TYR A 89 5.92 12.62 4.17
C TYR A 89 4.89 11.84 3.34
N ILE A 90 4.22 10.85 3.93
CA ILE A 90 3.21 10.02 3.24
C ILE A 90 2.01 10.89 2.84
N HIS A 91 1.56 11.77 3.73
CA HIS A 91 0.42 12.66 3.50
C HIS A 91 0.69 13.71 2.42
N ARG A 92 1.92 14.23 2.34
CA ARG A 92 2.33 15.21 1.32
C ARG A 92 2.74 14.59 -0.02
N ASN A 93 2.93 13.27 -0.08
CA ASN A 93 3.32 12.60 -1.32
C ASN A 93 2.41 12.90 -2.54
N PRO A 94 1.09 13.10 -2.38
CA PRO A 94 0.19 13.50 -3.48
C PRO A 94 0.29 14.95 -3.95
N SER A 95 1.15 15.81 -3.40
CA SER A 95 1.20 17.26 -3.75
C SER A 95 1.47 17.57 -5.23
N PHE A 96 1.92 16.60 -6.03
CA PHE A 96 2.05 16.74 -7.49
C PHE A 96 0.82 16.29 -8.29
N LEU A 97 -0.19 15.75 -7.61
CA LEU A 97 -1.46 15.29 -8.18
C LEU A 97 -2.63 16.22 -7.82
N ILE A 98 -2.49 16.99 -6.75
CA ILE A 98 -3.51 17.88 -6.22
C ILE A 98 -2.83 19.06 -5.51
N ASP A 99 -3.39 20.26 -5.66
CA ASP A 99 -2.84 21.48 -5.06
C ASP A 99 -2.85 21.42 -3.53
N ASP A 100 -3.96 20.93 -2.97
CA ASP A 100 -4.11 20.68 -1.54
C ASP A 100 -4.07 19.18 -1.26
N TYR A 101 -2.94 18.70 -0.75
CA TYR A 101 -2.78 17.29 -0.36
C TYR A 101 -3.78 16.87 0.70
N THR A 102 -4.31 17.83 1.48
CA THR A 102 -5.34 17.57 2.48
C THR A 102 -6.70 17.29 1.89
N GLN A 103 -6.86 17.31 0.57
CA GLN A 103 -8.07 16.87 -0.13
C GLN A 103 -7.88 15.54 -0.86
N TYR A 104 -6.69 14.91 -0.80
CA TYR A 104 -6.45 13.66 -1.52
C TYR A 104 -7.20 12.48 -0.89
N PRO A 105 -8.20 11.89 -1.57
CA PRO A 105 -9.14 10.94 -0.95
C PRO A 105 -8.53 9.55 -0.74
N TYR A 106 -7.41 9.24 -1.39
CA TYR A 106 -6.76 7.91 -1.32
C TYR A 106 -5.59 7.90 -0.33
N SER A 107 -5.75 8.56 0.81
CA SER A 107 -4.80 8.59 1.92
C SER A 107 -5.51 8.66 3.28
N SER A 108 -4.76 8.49 4.37
CA SER A 108 -5.29 8.68 5.73
C SER A 108 -5.40 10.15 6.16
N VAL A 109 -5.16 11.12 5.28
CA VAL A 109 -5.24 12.55 5.64
C VAL A 109 -6.64 12.93 6.13
N GLY A 110 -7.70 12.40 5.51
CA GLY A 110 -9.07 12.66 5.95
C GLY A 110 -9.32 12.25 7.39
N PHE A 111 -8.77 11.11 7.82
CA PHE A 111 -8.85 10.64 9.20
C PHE A 111 -8.15 11.59 10.19
N TYR A 112 -6.98 12.15 9.83
CA TYR A 112 -6.20 13.00 10.74
C TYR A 112 -6.60 14.49 10.73
N PHE A 113 -7.04 15.01 9.59
CA PHE A 113 -7.24 16.46 9.39
C PHE A 113 -8.68 16.86 9.14
N ARG A 114 -9.55 15.91 8.75
CA ARG A 114 -10.96 16.16 8.43
C ARG A 114 -11.91 15.36 9.32
N GLU A 115 -11.38 14.67 10.33
CA GLU A 115 -12.13 13.84 11.28
C GLU A 115 -13.00 12.77 10.60
N GLU A 116 -12.58 12.28 9.44
CA GLU A 116 -13.30 11.23 8.73
C GLU A 116 -13.20 9.90 9.46
N GLU A 117 -14.36 9.30 9.75
CA GLU A 117 -14.41 7.98 10.37
C GLU A 117 -13.81 6.91 9.45
N SER A 118 -13.09 5.97 10.06
CA SER A 118 -12.55 4.82 9.37
C SER A 118 -12.54 3.58 10.26
N ALA A 119 -13.19 2.51 9.81
CA ALA A 119 -13.18 1.22 10.49
C ALA A 119 -11.82 0.50 10.41
N TYR A 120 -10.88 1.01 9.62
CA TYR A 120 -9.60 0.34 9.32
C TYR A 120 -8.37 1.11 9.81
N LEU A 121 -8.53 2.35 10.25
CA LEU A 121 -7.45 3.19 10.75
C LEU A 121 -7.54 3.34 12.26
N LYS A 122 -6.39 3.54 12.90
CA LYS A 122 -6.25 3.89 14.31
C LYS A 122 -5.27 5.05 14.42
N ASP A 123 -5.42 5.89 15.45
CA ASP A 123 -4.46 6.97 15.67
C ASP A 123 -3.13 6.34 16.11
N TYR A 124 -2.03 6.75 15.47
CA TYR A 124 -0.69 6.28 15.85
C TYR A 124 -0.39 6.55 17.33
N LYS A 125 -1.00 7.58 17.92
CA LYS A 125 -0.85 7.94 19.34
C LYS A 125 -1.36 6.86 20.29
N GLU A 126 -2.18 5.92 19.83
CA GLU A 126 -2.59 4.76 20.63
C GLU A 126 -1.44 3.74 20.83
N PHE A 127 -0.33 3.88 20.09
CA PHE A 127 0.74 2.88 20.00
C PHE A 127 2.14 3.40 20.35
N ILE A 128 2.28 4.68 20.73
CA ILE A 128 3.57 5.31 21.06
C ILE A 128 3.50 6.01 22.41
#